data_AF-A0A1V4SIY5-F1
#
_entry.id   AF-A0A1V4SIY5-F1
#
_cell.length_a   1.000
_cell.length_b   1.000
_cell.length_c   1.000
_cell.angle_alpha   90.00
_cell.angle_beta   90.00
_cell.angle_gamma   90.00
#
_symmetry.space_group_name_H-M   'P 1'
#
loop_
_entity.id
_entity.type
_entity.pdbx_description
1 polymer ?
#
loop_
_entity_poly.entity_id
_entity_poly.type
_entity_poly.pdbx_seq_one_letter_code
_entity_poly.pdbx_strand_id
1 'polypeptide(L)'
;MAEICVLYERECIDCGECDMCDLEPGKHCDDCGRCIDDSEEYRSVTVEDFIRQHVTDKQLKKMEKKLLDRQAEQELKQKENKSDK
;
A
#
# COMPACT_ATOMS: atom_id res chain seq x y z
N MET A 1 15.64 -32.32 18.17
CA MET A 1 14.78 -31.19 17.80
C MET A 1 14.49 -31.37 16.32
N ALA A 2 13.22 -31.29 15.90
CA ALA A 2 12.87 -31.33 14.49
C ALA A 2 13.04 -29.92 13.90
N GLU A 3 13.65 -29.82 12.71
CA GLU A 3 13.77 -28.55 11.98
C GLU A 3 12.43 -28.21 11.31
N ILE A 4 12.06 -26.92 11.32
CA ILE A 4 10.84 -26.43 10.68
C ILE A 4 11.18 -25.98 9.26
N CYS A 5 10.31 -26.28 8.31
CA CYS A 5 10.48 -25.87 6.93
C CYS A 5 10.41 -24.34 6.79
N VAL A 6 11.33 -23.74 6.03
CA VAL A 6 11.37 -22.28 5.81
C VAL A 6 10.28 -21.79 4.85
N LEU A 7 9.76 -22.67 3.98
CA LEU A 7 8.71 -22.34 3.02
C LEU A 7 7.29 -22.62 3.55
N TYR A 8 7.13 -23.56 4.49
CA TYR A 8 5.84 -24.06 4.92
C TYR A 8 5.79 -24.21 6.45
N GLU A 9 4.65 -23.96 7.06
CA GLU A 9 4.42 -24.14 8.51
C GLU A 9 4.30 -25.64 8.91
N ARG A 10 5.32 -26.44 8.62
CA ARG A 10 5.41 -27.88 8.91
C ARG A 10 6.86 -28.29 9.24
N GLU A 11 7.03 -29.49 9.79
CA GLU A 11 8.37 -30.09 9.93
C GLU A 11 9.04 -30.28 8.57
N CYS A 12 10.37 -30.07 8.52
CA CYS A 12 11.14 -30.28 7.31
C CYS A 12 11.11 -31.76 6.90
N ILE A 13 10.90 -32.01 5.61
CA ILE A 13 10.86 -33.35 5.01
C ILE A 13 11.98 -33.56 3.99
N ASP A 14 12.99 -32.69 4.00
CA ASP A 14 14.16 -32.71 3.10
C ASP A 14 13.76 -32.79 1.61
N CYS A 15 12.77 -31.99 1.19
CA CYS A 15 12.30 -31.99 -0.20
C CYS A 15 13.23 -31.25 -1.18
N GLY A 16 14.17 -30.43 -0.68
CA GLY A 16 15.11 -29.65 -1.51
C GLY A 16 14.49 -28.48 -2.30
N GLU A 17 13.21 -28.18 -2.09
CA GLU A 17 12.52 -27.10 -2.81
C GLU A 17 13.11 -25.72 -2.50
N CYS A 18 13.49 -25.47 -1.24
CA CYS A 18 14.12 -24.22 -0.81
C CYS A 18 15.52 -24.00 -1.39
N ASP A 19 16.13 -25.04 -1.96
CA ASP A 19 17.47 -24.97 -2.56
C ASP A 19 17.40 -24.65 -4.07
N MET A 20 16.20 -24.46 -4.62
CA MET A 20 15.99 -24.17 -6.05
C MET A 20 15.73 -22.68 -6.28
N CYS A 21 16.17 -22.17 -7.42
CA CYS A 21 15.95 -20.77 -7.78
C CYS A 21 14.49 -20.51 -8.19
N ASP A 22 13.84 -19.55 -7.54
CA ASP A 22 12.46 -19.14 -7.85
C ASP A 22 12.27 -18.68 -9.31
N LEU A 23 13.30 -18.07 -9.90
CA LEU A 23 13.27 -17.59 -11.29
C LEU A 23 13.66 -18.68 -12.30
N GLU A 24 14.50 -19.63 -11.91
CA GLU A 24 15.06 -20.65 -12.79
C GLU A 24 14.90 -22.03 -12.14
N PRO A 25 13.76 -22.73 -12.35
CA PRO A 25 13.44 -23.98 -11.64
C PRO A 25 14.42 -25.15 -11.83
N GLY A 26 15.34 -25.05 -12.80
CA GLY A 26 16.40 -26.05 -13.04
C GLY A 26 17.75 -25.71 -12.39
N LYS A 27 17.85 -24.57 -11.70
CA LYS A 27 19.08 -24.06 -11.11
C LYS A 27 19.00 -24.13 -9.59
N HIS A 28 20.06 -24.62 -8.94
CA HIS A 28 20.19 -24.49 -7.48
C HIS A 28 20.41 -23.02 -7.11
N CYS A 29 19.76 -22.55 -6.05
CA CYS A 29 19.92 -21.20 -5.55
C CYS A 29 21.39 -20.95 -5.18
N ASP A 30 21.93 -19.86 -5.68
CA ASP A 30 23.30 -19.38 -5.45
C ASP A 30 23.31 -18.03 -4.72
N ASP A 31 22.21 -17.71 -4.03
CA ASP A 31 21.98 -16.46 -3.30
C ASP A 31 22.20 -15.18 -4.15
N CYS A 32 22.00 -15.26 -5.47
CA CYS A 32 22.24 -14.13 -6.37
C CYS A 32 21.26 -12.94 -6.21
N GLY A 33 20.18 -13.11 -5.45
CA GLY A 33 19.22 -12.04 -5.11
C GLY A 33 18.30 -11.58 -6.24
N ARG A 34 18.43 -12.09 -7.47
CA ARG A 34 17.64 -11.63 -8.63
C ARG A 34 16.14 -11.84 -8.49
N CYS A 35 15.72 -12.85 -7.71
CA CYS A 35 14.30 -13.12 -7.42
C CYS A 35 13.65 -12.11 -6.47
N ILE A 36 14.48 -11.34 -5.75
CA ILE A 36 14.03 -10.32 -4.79
C ILE A 36 14.48 -8.90 -5.16
N ASP A 37 15.28 -8.75 -6.23
CA ASP A 37 15.75 -7.48 -6.78
C ASP A 37 14.65 -6.83 -7.62
N ASP A 38 13.58 -6.40 -6.95
CA ASP A 38 12.82 -5.25 -7.43
C ASP A 38 13.70 -4.03 -7.14
N SER A 39 13.99 -3.22 -8.17
CA SER A 39 14.93 -2.07 -8.13
C SER A 39 14.59 -0.98 -7.10
N GLU A 40 13.52 -1.17 -6.32
CA GLU A 40 13.09 -0.25 -5.29
C GLU A 40 12.99 -1.02 -3.96
N GLU A 41 13.86 -0.69 -3.00
CA GLU A 41 13.78 -1.15 -1.60
C GLU A 41 12.39 -0.88 -0.98
N TYR A 42 11.63 0.05 -1.56
CA TYR A 42 10.24 0.35 -1.26
C TYR A 42 9.51 0.79 -2.52
N ARG A 43 8.29 0.28 -2.75
CA ARG A 43 7.41 0.87 -3.77
C ARG A 43 6.84 2.18 -3.24
N SER A 44 6.94 3.24 -4.03
CA SER A 44 6.36 4.55 -3.69
C SER A 44 5.35 5.02 -4.74
N VAL A 45 4.34 5.77 -4.28
CA VAL A 45 3.39 6.47 -5.15
C VAL A 45 3.16 7.85 -4.57
N THR A 46 3.19 8.89 -5.41
CA THR A 46 2.85 10.23 -4.95
C THR A 46 1.34 10.36 -4.79
N VAL A 47 0.90 11.22 -3.87
CA VAL A 47 -0.53 11.53 -3.73
C VAL A 47 -1.08 12.10 -5.03
N GLU A 48 -0.27 12.87 -5.76
CA GLU A 48 -0.65 13.42 -7.06
C GLU A 48 -0.90 12.32 -8.10
N ASP A 49 0.01 11.35 -8.21
CA ASP A 49 -0.14 10.23 -9.15
C ASP A 49 -1.35 9.37 -8.79
N PHE A 50 -1.55 9.10 -7.49
CA PHE A 50 -2.72 8.37 -7.02
C PHE A 50 -4.02 9.09 -7.41
N ILE A 51 -4.09 10.41 -7.20
CA ILE A 51 -5.27 11.20 -7.56
C ILE A 51 -5.52 11.14 -9.08
N ARG A 52 -4.48 11.29 -9.90
CA ARG A 52 -4.59 11.23 -11.37
C ARG A 52 -5.09 9.88 -11.87
N GLN A 53 -4.66 8.79 -11.24
CA GLN A 53 -5.01 7.43 -11.67
C GLN A 53 -6.38 6.98 -11.15
N HIS A 54 -6.79 7.43 -9.96
CA HIS A 54 -7.91 6.83 -9.24
C HIS A 54 -9.08 7.79 -8.95
N VAL A 55 -8.93 9.09 -9.17
CA VAL A 55 -9.96 10.08 -8.85
C VAL A 55 -10.43 10.80 -10.11
N THR A 56 -11.74 10.74 -10.37
CA THR A 56 -12.36 11.46 -11.48
C THR A 56 -12.68 12.91 -11.13
N ASP A 57 -12.73 13.79 -12.14
CA ASP A 57 -13.14 15.18 -11.99
C ASP A 57 -14.49 15.36 -11.27
N LYS A 58 -15.42 14.42 -11.49
CA LYS A 58 -16.73 14.43 -10.84
C LYS A 58 -16.61 14.20 -9.34
N GLN A 59 -15.73 13.29 -8.92
CA GLN A 59 -15.46 13.02 -7.52
C GLN A 59 -14.77 14.23 -6.87
N LEU A 60 -13.79 14.85 -7.53
CA LEU A 60 -13.12 16.06 -7.05
C LEU A 60 -14.12 17.21 -6.80
N LYS A 61 -14.94 17.54 -7.80
CA LYS A 61 -15.96 18.61 -7.69
C LYS A 61 -16.96 18.34 -6.57
N LYS A 62 -17.33 17.07 -6.36
CA LYS A 62 -18.23 16.68 -5.27
C LYS A 62 -17.58 16.88 -3.90
N MET A 63 -16.30 16.55 -3.75
CA MET A 63 -15.55 16.77 -2.51
C MET A 63 -15.36 18.26 -2.22
N GLU A 64 -14.99 19.04 -3.24
CA GLU A 64 -14.82 20.50 -3.15
C GLU A 64 -16.12 21.19 -2.71
N LYS A 65 -17.26 20.84 -3.33
CA LYS A 65 -18.56 21.38 -2.92
C LYS A 65 -18.88 21.07 -1.46
N LYS A 66 -18.66 19.82 -1.01
CA LYS A 66 -18.90 19.43 0.39
C LYS A 66 -18.03 20.21 1.37
N LEU A 67 -16.78 20.52 1.00
CA LEU A 67 -15.87 21.31 1.83
C LEU A 67 -16.38 22.74 1.97
N LEU A 68 -16.80 23.36 0.86
CA LEU A 68 -17.38 24.71 0.86
C LEU A 68 -18.66 24.78 1.69
N ASP A 69 -19.57 23.83 1.50
CA ASP A 69 -20.82 23.76 2.26
C ASP A 69 -20.54 23.68 3.78
N ARG A 70 -19.58 22.84 4.19
CA ARG A 70 -19.17 22.71 5.60
C ARG A 70 -18.54 23.98 6.17
N GLN A 71 -17.72 24.69 5.38
CA GLN A 71 -17.14 25.97 5.79
C GLN A 71 -18.22 27.02 6.01
N ALA A 72 -19.16 27.13 5.07
CA ALA A 72 -20.29 28.05 5.19
C ALA A 72 -21.14 27.78 6.44
N GLU A 73 -21.43 26.50 6.73
CA GLU A 73 -22.13 26.12 7.97
C GLU A 73 -21.35 26.51 9.24
N GLN A 74 -20.02 26.35 9.23
CA GLN A 74 -19.17 26.74 10.35
C GLN A 74 -19.16 28.26 10.57
N GLU A 75 -19.11 29.04 9.49
CA GLU A 75 -19.16 30.50 9.55
C GLU A 75 -20.50 31.02 10.09
N LEU A 76 -21.62 30.41 9.67
CA LEU A 76 -22.94 30.74 10.19
C LEU A 76 -23.02 30.50 11.71
N LYS A 77 -22.58 29.31 12.16
CA LYS A 77 -22.54 28.97 13.60
C LYS A 77 -21.63 29.92 14.40
N GLN A 78 -20.52 30.36 13.82
CA GLN A 78 -19.63 31.35 14.47
C GLN A 78 -20.27 32.74 14.59
N LYS A 79 -21.13 33.12 13.63
CA LYS A 79 -21.86 34.39 13.68
C LYS A 79 -23.00 34.34 14.70
N GLU A 80 -23.72 33.22 14.77
CA GLU A 80 -24.78 32.99 15.76
C GLU A 80 -24.22 33.05 17.20
N ASN A 81 -23.13 32.33 17.47
CA ASN A 81 -22.47 32.33 18.79
C ASN A 81 -21.87 33.70 19.20
N LYS A 82 -21.70 34.64 18.25
CA LYS A 82 -21.25 36.01 18.51
C LYS A 82 -22.41 36.98 18.77
N SER A 83 -23.65 36.62 18.42
CA SER A 83 -24.84 37.45 18.62
C SER A 83 -25.50 37.23 19.98
N ASP A 84 -25.19 36.13 20.66
CA ASP A 84 -25.70 35.77 22.00
C ASP A 84 -24.77 36.22 23.16
N LYS A 85 -23.75 37.04 22.87
CA LYS A 85 -22.82 37.65 23.84
C LYS A 85 -22.88 39.17 23.76
#